data_AF-A0A3D0CFF3-F1
#
_entry.id   AF-A0A3D0CFF3-F1
#
_cell.length_a   1.000
_cell.length_b   1.000
_cell.length_c   1.000
_cell.angle_alpha   90.00
_cell.angle_beta   90.00
_cell.angle_gamma   90.00
#
_symmetry.space_group_name_H-M   'P 1'
#
loop_
_entity.id
_entity.type
_entity.pdbx_description
1 polymer ?
#
loop_
_entity_poly.entity_id
_entity_poly.type
_entity_poly.pdbx_seq_one_letter_code
_entity_poly.pdbx_strand_id
1 'polypeptide(L)'
;MAIKFKCSLESVTLFHDELSIMETPRKRKLQVGGKEFVEKFTGTKIEDIPSDISLYMSDLPDNFFPVIAVSLDNSKNGMSILLQLAFTDLDSWIEPYSYGNYINQLDTLIEGQSSAIKRYSKHEGADSAYLAAQGVTFFLERGDVIENILTYAEKISCAQKEAHLRLSDSTPEDTILKIFNFPKGYESICVQYLVWFSDFLAELGIKAQITSEQNGSETKFIVAPENASETLSKVEELFYTYLSLPYAEFLPANNSGSQEQALLYNLQAQVSHFQTQVQLKDSIIELKNETINSMQVRRDEMSQKLVLLESIKEESIELFGGALSIGTIKWGPFKFNPKTTLNKLGHKPIKQDK
;
A
#
# COMPACT_ATOMS: atom_id res chain seq x y z
N MET A 1 9.97 38.01 23.66
CA MET A 1 11.25 38.56 23.17
C MET A 1 11.80 37.57 22.17
N ALA A 2 12.56 38.01 21.15
CA ALA A 2 13.03 37.12 20.09
C ALA A 2 14.26 36.31 20.50
N ILE A 3 14.45 35.13 19.88
CA ILE A 3 15.69 34.36 20.03
C ILE A 3 16.82 35.07 19.29
N LYS A 4 17.97 35.16 19.94
CA LYS A 4 19.21 35.66 19.34
C LYS A 4 20.18 34.52 19.10
N PHE A 5 20.89 34.58 17.98
CA PHE A 5 21.89 33.59 17.61
C PHE A 5 23.30 34.17 17.78
N LYS A 6 24.18 33.46 18.49
CA LYS A 6 25.60 33.77 18.56
C LYS A 6 26.39 32.65 17.89
N CYS A 7 27.08 32.99 16.80
CA CYS A 7 27.86 32.03 16.03
C CYS A 7 29.33 32.06 16.44
N SER A 8 29.92 30.89 16.64
CA SER A 8 31.37 30.66 16.72
C SER A 8 31.85 29.88 15.49
N LEU A 9 33.15 29.59 15.40
CA LEU A 9 33.70 28.74 14.33
C LEU A 9 33.13 27.32 14.38
N GLU A 10 32.78 26.82 15.57
CA GLU A 10 32.44 25.41 15.80
C GLU A 10 30.97 25.21 16.18
N SER A 11 30.34 26.21 16.80
CA SER A 11 29.02 26.10 17.41
C SER A 11 28.13 27.32 17.15
N VAL A 12 26.84 27.13 17.35
CA VAL A 12 25.85 28.19 17.48
C VAL A 12 25.18 28.06 18.83
N THR A 13 25.12 29.18 19.56
CA THR A 13 24.41 29.29 20.83
C THR A 13 23.16 30.13 20.65
N LEU A 14 22.02 29.62 21.12
CA LEU A 14 20.73 30.31 21.13
C LEU A 14 20.55 31.00 22.48
N PHE A 15 20.09 32.25 22.45
CA PHE A 15 19.78 33.05 23.63
C PHE A 15 18.33 33.51 23.62
N HIS A 16 17.68 33.47 24.78
CA HIS A 16 16.40 34.12 25.04
C HIS A 16 16.53 34.92 26.34
N ASP A 17 16.19 36.21 26.34
CA ASP A 17 16.37 37.13 27.47
C ASP A 17 17.81 37.14 28.04
N GLU A 18 18.82 37.14 27.16
CA GLU A 18 20.26 37.07 27.49
C GLU A 18 20.71 35.77 28.19
N LEU A 19 19.80 34.81 28.40
CA LEU A 19 20.10 33.48 28.92
C LEU A 19 20.37 32.51 27.77
N SER A 20 21.51 31.81 27.84
CA SER A 20 21.84 30.73 26.90
C SER A 20 20.86 29.58 27.12
N ILE A 21 20.06 29.26 26.11
CA ILE A 21 19.07 28.18 26.18
C ILE A 21 19.57 26.88 25.53
N MET A 22 20.49 26.97 24.57
CA MET A 22 21.01 25.81 23.85
C MET A 22 22.31 26.13 23.11
N GLU A 23 23.22 25.17 23.01
CA GLU A 23 24.40 25.24 22.13
C GLU A 23 24.47 24.00 21.24
N THR A 24 24.72 24.19 19.94
CA THR A 24 24.79 23.11 18.96
C THR A 24 25.94 23.29 17.97
N PRO A 25 26.59 22.22 17.49
CA PRO A 25 27.56 22.31 16.40
C PRO A 25 26.93 22.84 15.11
N ARG A 26 27.64 23.70 14.35
CA ARG A 26 27.12 24.38 13.14
C ARG A 26 26.52 23.46 12.07
N LYS A 27 26.99 22.22 11.94
CA LYS A 27 26.56 21.30 10.87
C LYS A 27 25.48 20.29 11.28
N ARG A 28 24.88 20.43 12.48
CA ARG A 28 23.84 19.53 12.94
C ARG A 28 22.47 20.18 12.81
N LYS A 29 21.51 19.40 12.31
CA LYS A 29 20.09 19.76 12.40
C LYS A 29 19.72 19.86 13.87
N LEU A 30 19.29 21.04 14.30
CA LEU A 30 18.87 21.28 15.67
C LEU A 30 17.42 20.80 15.83
N GLN A 31 17.23 19.73 16.61
CA GLN A 31 15.91 19.28 16.99
C GLN A 31 15.49 19.97 18.28
N VAL A 32 14.37 20.67 18.20
CA VAL A 32 13.79 21.45 19.27
C VAL A 32 12.32 21.07 19.37
N GLY A 33 11.88 20.71 20.57
CA GLY A 33 10.52 20.24 20.79
C GLY A 33 9.92 20.90 22.03
N GLY A 34 8.59 20.92 22.08
CA GLY A 34 7.83 21.41 23.22
C GLY A 34 7.27 22.82 23.02
N LYS A 35 6.00 22.98 23.42
CA LYS A 35 5.21 24.21 23.25
C LYS A 35 5.93 25.47 23.74
N GLU A 36 6.54 25.41 24.93
CA GLU A 36 7.28 26.54 25.53
C GLU A 36 8.50 26.98 24.71
N PHE A 37 9.13 26.06 23.97
CA PHE A 37 10.29 26.40 23.17
C PHE A 37 9.88 27.05 21.84
N VAL A 38 8.79 26.58 21.23
CA VAL A 38 8.22 27.17 20.01
C VAL A 38 7.75 28.61 20.28
N GLU A 39 7.15 28.88 21.44
CA GLU A 39 6.72 30.22 21.83
C GLU A 39 7.88 31.23 21.92
N LYS A 40 9.08 30.77 22.32
CA LYS A 40 10.30 31.61 22.37
C LYS A 40 10.78 32.04 20.98
N PHE A 41 10.38 31.34 19.92
CA PHE A 41 10.68 31.75 18.55
C PHE A 41 9.83 32.94 18.07
N THR A 42 8.77 33.30 18.79
CA THR A 42 7.92 34.45 18.44
C THR A 42 8.73 35.76 18.42
N GLY A 43 8.65 36.52 17.34
CA GLY A 43 9.44 37.74 17.14
C GLY A 43 10.78 37.49 16.45
N THR A 44 11.18 36.23 16.23
CA THR A 44 12.45 35.89 15.58
C THR A 44 12.30 36.04 14.08
N LYS A 45 13.16 36.86 13.47
CA LYS A 45 13.13 37.09 12.03
C LYS A 45 13.98 36.08 11.28
N ILE A 46 13.56 35.73 10.06
CA ILE A 46 14.28 34.81 9.18
C ILE A 46 15.70 35.31 8.89
N GLU A 47 15.86 36.61 8.66
CA GLU A 47 17.15 37.25 8.41
C GLU A 47 18.12 37.22 9.59
N ASP A 48 17.61 37.02 10.81
CA ASP A 48 18.43 36.91 12.03
C ASP A 48 18.94 35.48 12.25
N ILE A 49 18.41 34.50 11.50
CA ILE A 49 18.83 33.10 11.59
C ILE A 49 20.07 32.90 10.70
N PRO A 50 21.16 32.30 11.22
CA PRO A 50 22.33 31.97 10.42
C PRO A 50 22.02 31.00 9.26
N SER A 51 22.60 31.27 8.08
CA SER A 51 22.39 30.52 6.82
C SER A 51 22.94 29.09 6.78
N ASP A 52 23.50 28.60 7.88
CA ASP A 52 24.06 27.26 8.03
C ASP A 52 23.31 26.43 9.10
N ILE A 53 22.19 26.95 9.59
CA ILE A 53 21.36 26.28 10.60
C ILE A 53 20.12 25.69 9.94
N SER A 54 19.87 24.42 10.26
CA SER A 54 18.59 23.76 10.03
C SER A 54 17.94 23.44 11.37
N LEU A 55 16.67 23.80 11.51
CA LEU A 55 15.85 23.57 12.72
C LEU A 55 14.78 22.52 12.41
N TYR A 56 14.42 21.74 13.42
CA TYR A 56 13.24 20.87 13.38
C TYR A 56 12.44 21.11 14.66
N MET A 57 11.21 21.58 14.50
CA MET A 57 10.25 21.86 15.56
C MET A 57 9.19 20.76 15.58
N SER A 58 9.04 20.05 16.70
CA SER A 58 7.95 19.10 16.97
C SER A 58 7.13 19.54 18.18
N ASP A 59 5.99 18.88 18.40
CA ASP A 59 5.10 19.14 19.54
C ASP A 59 4.60 20.59 19.57
N LEU A 60 4.19 21.06 18.39
CA LEU A 60 3.71 22.42 18.18
C LEU A 60 2.45 22.70 19.02
N PRO A 61 2.22 23.96 19.44
CA PRO A 61 0.97 24.35 20.07
C PRO A 61 -0.24 24.16 19.13
N ASP A 62 -1.43 24.02 19.71
CA ASP A 62 -2.63 23.58 18.97
C ASP A 62 -3.07 24.57 17.88
N ASN A 63 -2.70 25.85 18.00
CA ASN A 63 -2.97 26.88 16.99
C ASN A 63 -2.17 26.70 15.69
N PHE A 64 -1.21 25.77 15.64
CA PHE A 64 -0.52 25.38 14.41
C PHE A 64 -1.27 24.32 13.60
N PHE A 65 -2.37 23.77 14.12
CA PHE A 65 -3.16 22.76 13.41
C PHE A 65 -3.53 23.24 12.00
N PRO A 66 -3.27 22.45 10.94
CA PRO A 66 -3.06 20.99 10.94
C PRO A 66 -1.57 20.58 10.95
N VAL A 67 -0.65 21.50 11.23
CA VAL A 67 0.80 21.24 11.21
C VAL A 67 1.22 20.58 12.52
N ILE A 68 1.94 19.46 12.41
CA ILE A 68 2.46 18.69 13.56
C ILE A 68 3.97 18.89 13.77
N ALA A 69 4.69 19.26 12.72
CA ALA A 69 6.10 19.56 12.80
C ALA A 69 6.53 20.55 11.71
N VAL A 70 7.59 21.31 11.98
CA VAL A 70 8.19 22.23 11.02
C VAL A 70 9.67 21.96 10.89
N SER A 71 10.18 21.88 9.67
CA SER A 71 11.62 21.91 9.40
C SER A 71 11.97 23.23 8.75
N LEU A 72 12.91 23.97 9.33
CA LEU A 72 13.48 25.18 8.75
C LEU A 72 14.87 24.82 8.23
N ASP A 73 15.17 25.19 7.00
CA ASP A 73 16.50 25.05 6.43
C ASP A 73 16.92 26.39 5.84
N ASN A 74 17.81 27.09 6.54
CA ASN A 74 18.26 28.39 6.06
C ASN A 74 19.39 28.23 5.05
N SER A 75 19.32 29.01 3.98
CA SER A 75 20.37 29.06 2.96
C SER A 75 20.76 30.52 2.70
N LYS A 76 21.82 30.74 1.93
CA LYS A 76 22.25 32.10 1.55
C LYS A 76 21.19 32.88 0.77
N ASN A 77 20.23 32.19 0.15
CA ASN A 77 19.22 32.82 -0.69
C ASN A 77 17.91 33.09 0.07
N GLY A 78 17.77 32.55 1.29
CA GLY A 78 16.52 32.55 2.06
C GLY A 78 16.29 31.20 2.73
N MET A 79 15.18 31.11 3.46
CA MET A 79 14.81 29.97 4.28
C MET A 79 13.76 29.10 3.58
N SER A 80 14.06 27.81 3.46
CA SER A 80 13.08 26.80 3.10
C SER A 80 12.36 26.33 4.37
N ILE A 81 11.04 26.33 4.34
CA ILE A 81 10.19 25.87 5.44
C ILE A 81 9.36 24.69 4.94
N LEU A 82 9.53 23.54 5.59
CA LEU A 82 8.72 22.35 5.38
C LEU A 82 7.75 22.20 6.55
N LEU A 83 6.46 22.34 6.28
CA LEU A 83 5.39 22.04 7.23
C LEU A 83 4.95 20.59 7.03
N GLN A 84 5.07 19.77 8.07
CA GLN A 84 4.54 18.42 8.10
C GLN A 84 3.12 18.47 8.67
N LEU A 85 2.16 17.97 7.89
CA LEU A 85 0.75 17.93 8.26
C LEU A 85 0.46 16.72 9.14
N ALA A 86 -0.66 16.81 9.87
CA ALA A 86 -1.20 15.73 10.67
C ALA A 86 -1.30 14.44 9.86
N PHE A 87 -0.99 13.33 10.52
CA PHE A 87 -1.10 12.01 9.90
C PHE A 87 -2.56 11.72 9.57
N THR A 88 -2.79 11.20 8.37
CA THR A 88 -4.07 10.61 7.98
C THR A 88 -3.98 9.11 8.10
N ASP A 89 -4.88 8.52 8.87
CA ASP A 89 -5.08 7.07 8.86
C ASP A 89 -5.86 6.70 7.60
N LEU A 90 -5.18 5.98 6.70
CA LEU A 90 -5.74 5.56 5.42
C LEU A 90 -6.73 4.42 5.59
N ASP A 91 -6.59 3.60 6.64
CA ASP A 91 -7.50 2.49 6.91
C ASP A 91 -8.84 3.01 7.44
N SER A 92 -8.84 4.17 8.12
CA SER A 92 -10.04 4.86 8.58
C SER A 92 -10.59 5.89 7.58
N TRP A 93 -10.04 5.99 6.37
CA TRP A 93 -10.49 6.96 5.38
C TRP A 93 -11.82 6.52 4.74
N ILE A 94 -12.93 7.04 5.26
CA ILE A 94 -14.30 6.70 4.85
C ILE A 94 -14.97 7.80 4.02
N GLU A 95 -14.21 8.78 3.54
CA GLU A 95 -14.72 9.88 2.72
C GLU A 95 -15.24 9.38 1.36
N PRO A 96 -16.21 10.08 0.74
CA PRO A 96 -16.81 9.66 -0.54
C PRO A 96 -15.87 9.78 -1.75
N TYR A 97 -14.64 10.26 -1.54
CA TYR A 97 -13.57 10.36 -2.52
C TYR A 97 -12.31 9.68 -1.97
N SER A 98 -11.46 9.17 -2.87
CA SER A 98 -10.20 8.55 -2.46
C SER A 98 -9.25 9.58 -1.84
N TYR A 99 -8.37 9.12 -0.94
CA TYR A 99 -7.30 9.97 -0.41
C TYR A 99 -6.40 10.53 -1.53
N GLY A 100 -6.21 9.79 -2.63
CA GLY A 100 -5.49 10.28 -3.80
C GLY A 100 -6.17 11.49 -4.45
N ASN A 101 -7.50 11.46 -4.62
CA ASN A 101 -8.26 12.60 -5.14
C ASN A 101 -8.18 13.81 -4.20
N TYR A 102 -8.26 13.55 -2.89
CA TYR A 102 -8.07 14.59 -1.87
C TYR A 102 -6.73 15.29 -2.00
N ILE A 103 -5.63 14.53 -2.07
CA ILE A 103 -4.30 15.14 -2.18
C ILE A 103 -4.13 15.90 -3.49
N ASN A 104 -4.60 15.35 -4.61
CA ASN A 104 -4.55 16.05 -5.89
C ASN A 104 -5.31 17.38 -5.82
N GLN A 105 -6.51 17.39 -5.24
CA GLN A 105 -7.28 18.62 -5.09
C GLN A 105 -6.61 19.61 -4.15
N LEU A 106 -6.06 19.13 -3.04
CA LEU A 106 -5.34 19.94 -2.08
C LEU A 106 -4.08 20.58 -2.69
N ASP A 107 -3.35 19.84 -3.52
CA ASP A 107 -2.18 20.34 -4.26
C ASP A 107 -2.55 21.45 -5.27
N THR A 108 -3.79 21.46 -5.81
CA THR A 108 -4.25 22.60 -6.64
C THR A 108 -4.60 23.85 -5.85
N LEU A 109 -4.84 23.72 -4.54
CA LEU A 109 -5.30 24.80 -3.67
C LEU A 109 -4.18 25.44 -2.85
N ILE A 110 -3.10 24.70 -2.57
CA ILE A 110 -1.98 25.20 -1.79
C ILE A 110 -0.97 25.90 -2.71
N GLU A 111 -0.68 27.17 -2.42
CA GLU A 111 0.44 27.89 -3.02
C GLU A 111 1.77 27.35 -2.43
N GLY A 112 2.41 26.39 -3.10
CA GLY A 112 3.69 25.83 -2.65
C GLY A 112 4.14 24.60 -3.45
N GLN A 113 5.28 24.03 -3.08
CA GLN A 113 5.68 22.71 -3.56
C GLN A 113 5.30 21.67 -2.51
N SER A 114 4.24 20.91 -2.80
CA SER A 114 3.92 19.69 -2.07
C SER A 114 5.05 18.69 -2.22
N SER A 115 5.52 18.17 -1.09
CA SER A 115 6.46 17.05 -1.09
C SER A 115 5.69 15.75 -1.36
N ALA A 116 6.40 14.75 -1.90
CA ALA A 116 5.82 13.43 -2.11
C ALA A 116 5.24 12.88 -0.79
N ILE A 117 4.01 12.36 -0.85
CA ILE A 117 3.35 11.70 0.28
C ILE A 117 4.26 10.60 0.82
N LYS A 118 4.60 10.67 2.10
CA LYS A 118 5.33 9.60 2.77
C LYS A 118 4.33 8.70 3.49
N ARG A 119 4.38 7.41 3.18
CA ARG A 119 3.58 6.37 3.85
C ARG A 119 4.42 5.78 4.98
N TYR A 120 3.81 5.67 6.15
CA TYR A 120 4.38 5.09 7.35
C TYR A 120 3.49 3.92 7.79
N SER A 121 4.10 2.80 8.12
CA SER A 121 3.43 1.72 8.85
C SER A 121 3.72 1.91 10.33
N LYS A 122 2.70 2.25 11.12
CA LYS A 122 2.84 2.22 12.57
C LYS A 122 2.53 0.80 13.03
N HIS A 123 3.53 0.10 13.56
CA HIS A 123 3.34 -1.20 14.22
C HIS A 123 3.27 -0.96 15.73
N GLU A 124 2.06 -0.88 16.29
CA GLU A 124 1.84 -0.93 17.73
C GLU A 124 1.17 -2.26 18.09
N GLY A 125 1.98 -3.30 18.31
CA GLY A 125 1.48 -4.62 18.67
C GLY A 125 0.87 -5.39 17.50
N ALA A 126 -0.36 -5.87 17.66
CA ALA A 126 -1.07 -6.68 16.65
C ALA A 126 -1.78 -5.83 15.57
N ASP A 127 -1.93 -4.53 15.80
CA ASP A 127 -2.58 -3.62 14.87
C ASP A 127 -1.54 -2.82 14.07
N SER A 128 -1.66 -2.87 12.74
CA SER A 128 -0.90 -2.04 11.82
C SER A 128 -1.80 -0.96 11.27
N ALA A 129 -1.49 0.31 11.53
CA ALA A 129 -2.16 1.44 10.88
C ALA A 129 -1.30 1.96 9.72
N TYR A 130 -1.90 2.14 8.54
CA TYR A 130 -1.27 2.80 7.40
C TYR A 130 -1.47 4.30 7.49
N LEU A 131 -0.44 5.01 7.96
CA LEU A 131 -0.45 6.46 8.08
C LEU A 131 0.16 7.12 6.85
N ALA A 132 -0.51 8.12 6.30
CA ALA A 132 0.07 9.05 5.34
C ALA A 132 0.47 10.36 6.03
N ALA A 133 1.69 10.84 5.76
CA ALA A 133 2.06 12.21 6.08
C ALA A 133 2.37 12.97 4.79
N GLN A 134 1.80 14.17 4.72
CA GLN A 134 2.07 15.14 3.67
C GLN A 134 2.94 16.25 4.23
N GLY A 135 3.88 16.73 3.43
CA GLY A 135 4.67 17.90 3.74
C GLY A 135 4.48 18.98 2.69
N VAL A 136 4.33 20.23 3.10
CA VAL A 136 4.25 21.40 2.21
C VAL A 136 5.50 22.23 2.39
N THR A 137 6.20 22.51 1.29
CA THR A 137 7.42 23.34 1.30
C THR A 137 7.16 24.70 0.69
N PHE A 138 7.58 25.75 1.38
CA PHE A 138 7.64 27.11 0.86
C PHE A 138 8.96 27.78 1.17
N PHE A 139 9.20 28.91 0.52
CA PHE A 139 10.44 29.66 0.60
C PHE A 139 10.14 31.08 1.04
N LEU A 140 10.92 31.56 2.02
CA LEU A 140 10.80 32.91 2.55
C LEU A 140 12.16 33.57 2.64
N GLU A 141 12.23 34.82 2.20
CA GLU A 141 13.47 35.59 2.26
C GLU A 141 13.60 36.38 3.56
N ARG A 142 12.47 36.84 4.13
CA ARG A 142 12.41 37.76 5.28
C ARG A 142 11.11 37.62 6.06
N GLY A 143 11.10 38.15 7.28
CA GLY A 143 9.89 38.27 8.11
C GLY A 143 9.94 37.39 9.36
N ASP A 144 8.89 37.47 10.18
CA ASP A 144 8.79 36.71 11.41
C ASP A 144 8.52 35.22 11.12
N VAL A 145 9.33 34.33 11.70
CA VAL A 145 9.26 32.89 11.43
C VAL A 145 7.90 32.31 11.84
N ILE A 146 7.43 32.64 13.04
CA ILE A 146 6.21 32.05 13.61
C ILE A 146 4.98 32.61 12.93
N GLU A 147 4.92 33.93 12.71
CA GLU A 147 3.81 34.58 12.01
C GLU A 147 3.62 34.02 10.59
N ASN A 148 4.73 33.82 9.87
CA ASN A 148 4.67 33.20 8.55
C ASN A 148 4.19 31.75 8.63
N ILE A 149 4.73 30.93 9.54
CA ILE A 149 4.27 29.54 9.71
C ILE A 149 2.77 29.49 10.00
N LEU A 150 2.27 30.33 10.91
CA LEU A 150 0.85 30.40 11.25
C LEU A 150 -0.01 30.83 10.06
N THR A 151 0.44 31.82 9.29
CA THR A 151 -0.25 32.26 8.07
C THR A 151 -0.37 31.12 7.05
N TYR A 152 0.69 30.35 6.85
CA TYR A 152 0.65 29.18 5.96
C TYR A 152 -0.18 28.03 6.54
N ALA A 153 -0.13 27.78 7.85
CA ALA A 153 -0.96 26.78 8.50
C ALA A 153 -2.46 27.09 8.34
N GLU A 154 -2.84 28.37 8.46
CA GLU A 154 -4.21 28.83 8.22
C GLU A 154 -4.61 28.66 6.75
N LYS A 155 -3.75 29.07 5.80
CA LYS A 155 -3.98 28.84 4.36
C LYS A 155 -4.18 27.35 4.05
N ILE A 156 -3.36 26.48 4.64
CA ILE A 156 -3.48 25.03 4.47
C ILE A 156 -4.79 24.53 5.07
N SER A 157 -5.16 24.95 6.29
CA SER A 157 -6.47 24.65 6.89
C SER A 157 -7.63 25.03 5.98
N CYS A 158 -7.59 26.24 5.39
CA CYS A 158 -8.59 26.69 4.43
C CYS A 158 -8.60 25.83 3.17
N ALA A 159 -7.43 25.51 2.62
CA ALA A 159 -7.30 24.65 1.44
C ALA A 159 -7.81 23.23 1.69
N GLN A 160 -7.59 22.66 2.88
CA GLN A 160 -8.14 21.36 3.26
C GLN A 160 -9.66 21.39 3.29
N LYS A 161 -10.25 22.39 3.96
CA LYS A 161 -11.72 22.57 3.99
C LYS A 161 -12.31 22.74 2.59
N GLU A 162 -11.67 23.56 1.76
CA GLU A 162 -12.08 23.78 0.38
C GLU A 162 -11.93 22.52 -0.48
N ALA A 163 -10.86 21.72 -0.29
CA ALA A 163 -10.69 20.45 -0.97
C ALA A 163 -11.80 19.47 -0.62
N HIS A 164 -12.14 19.38 0.68
CA HIS A 164 -13.27 18.59 1.15
C HIS A 164 -14.59 19.08 0.52
N LEU A 165 -14.86 20.39 0.53
CA LEU A 165 -16.07 20.95 -0.08
C LEU A 165 -16.16 20.63 -1.57
N ARG A 166 -15.11 20.93 -2.35
CA ARG A 166 -15.11 20.67 -3.79
C ARG A 166 -15.27 19.20 -4.13
N LEU A 167 -14.64 18.32 -3.37
CA LEU A 167 -14.72 16.90 -3.63
C LEU A 167 -16.09 16.33 -3.23
N SER A 168 -16.64 16.80 -2.11
CA SER A 168 -18.01 16.48 -1.69
C SER A 168 -19.06 17.00 -2.68
N ASP A 169 -18.90 18.22 -3.21
CA ASP A 169 -19.78 18.82 -4.22
C ASP A 169 -19.60 18.18 -5.62
N SER A 170 -18.44 17.55 -5.87
CA SER A 170 -18.13 16.86 -7.14
C SER A 170 -18.54 15.39 -7.16
N THR A 171 -18.78 14.79 -6.01
CA THR A 171 -19.67 13.62 -5.94
C THR A 171 -21.07 14.13 -6.20
N PRO A 172 -21.81 13.62 -7.20
CA PRO A 172 -23.22 13.96 -7.31
C PRO A 172 -23.84 13.62 -5.94
N GLU A 173 -24.46 14.61 -5.29
CA GLU A 173 -25.17 14.51 -3.99
C GLU A 173 -26.18 13.34 -3.94
N ASP A 174 -26.43 12.76 -5.12
CA ASP A 174 -27.40 11.76 -5.44
C ASP A 174 -26.80 10.37 -5.75
N THR A 175 -25.54 10.12 -5.38
CA THR A 175 -24.86 8.85 -5.73
C THR A 175 -24.04 8.22 -4.60
N ILE A 176 -24.08 6.89 -4.54
CA ILE A 176 -23.23 6.07 -3.67
C ILE A 176 -22.05 5.59 -4.49
N LEU A 177 -20.84 6.03 -4.16
CA LEU A 177 -19.59 5.51 -4.72
C LEU A 177 -18.91 4.59 -3.70
N LYS A 178 -18.61 3.35 -4.11
CA LYS A 178 -17.82 2.38 -3.34
C LYS A 178 -16.69 1.84 -4.19
N ILE A 179 -15.50 1.70 -3.60
CA ILE A 179 -14.31 1.19 -4.28
C ILE A 179 -13.93 -0.16 -3.65
N PHE A 180 -13.79 -1.18 -4.49
CA PHE A 180 -13.47 -2.54 -4.08
C PHE A 180 -12.12 -2.99 -4.65
N ASN A 181 -11.34 -3.68 -3.84
CA ASN A 181 -10.16 -4.43 -4.29
C ASN A 181 -10.45 -5.92 -4.18
N PHE A 182 -10.93 -6.53 -5.27
CA PHE A 182 -11.33 -7.94 -5.25
C PHE A 182 -10.12 -8.88 -5.32
N PRO A 183 -10.21 -10.08 -4.69
CA PRO A 183 -9.17 -11.09 -4.80
C PRO A 183 -8.93 -11.47 -6.26
N LYS A 184 -7.66 -11.68 -6.62
CA LYS A 184 -7.26 -11.97 -8.00
C LYS A 184 -8.00 -13.20 -8.53
N GLY A 185 -8.64 -13.05 -9.68
CA GLY A 185 -9.48 -14.05 -10.31
C GLY A 185 -10.96 -13.91 -9.94
N TYR A 186 -11.34 -13.45 -8.74
CA TYR A 186 -12.73 -13.39 -8.31
C TYR A 186 -13.48 -12.14 -8.80
N GLU A 187 -12.79 -11.22 -9.48
CA GLU A 187 -13.30 -9.91 -9.84
C GLU A 187 -14.62 -9.99 -10.59
N SER A 188 -14.72 -10.87 -11.60
CA SER A 188 -15.94 -11.00 -12.40
C SER A 188 -17.14 -11.53 -11.60
N ILE A 189 -16.90 -12.43 -10.64
CA ILE A 189 -17.95 -13.05 -9.82
C ILE A 189 -18.48 -12.01 -8.82
N CYS A 190 -17.57 -11.26 -8.18
CA CYS A 190 -17.93 -10.20 -7.25
C CYS A 190 -18.64 -9.04 -7.95
N VAL A 191 -18.16 -8.60 -9.12
CA VAL A 191 -18.82 -7.55 -9.92
C VAL A 191 -20.22 -8.00 -10.34
N GLN A 192 -20.38 -9.24 -10.81
CA GLN A 192 -21.70 -9.75 -11.19
C GLN A 192 -22.69 -9.75 -10.03
N TYR A 193 -22.23 -10.11 -8.82
CA TYR A 193 -23.06 -10.04 -7.61
C TYR A 193 -23.48 -8.61 -7.27
N LEU A 194 -22.54 -7.65 -7.36
CA LEU A 194 -22.86 -6.24 -7.14
C LEU A 194 -23.85 -5.69 -8.18
N VAL A 195 -23.79 -6.15 -9.43
CA VAL A 195 -24.75 -5.72 -10.47
C VAL A 195 -26.17 -6.17 -10.13
N TRP A 196 -26.38 -7.36 -9.54
CA TRP A 196 -27.72 -7.81 -9.12
C TRP A 196 -28.34 -6.97 -8.00
N PHE A 197 -27.56 -6.10 -7.36
CA PHE A 197 -28.11 -5.11 -6.43
C PHE A 197 -29.12 -4.18 -7.12
N SER A 198 -29.01 -3.92 -8.43
CA SER A 198 -30.00 -3.11 -9.15
C SER A 198 -31.36 -3.78 -9.18
N ASP A 199 -31.37 -5.10 -9.36
CA ASP A 199 -32.59 -5.90 -9.43
C ASP A 199 -33.23 -5.96 -8.04
N PHE A 200 -32.42 -6.16 -6.99
CA PHE A 200 -32.88 -6.10 -5.60
C PHE A 200 -33.53 -4.76 -5.25
N LEU A 201 -32.92 -3.64 -5.64
CA LEU A 201 -33.50 -2.31 -5.44
C LEU A 201 -34.81 -2.15 -6.23
N ALA A 202 -34.85 -2.60 -7.48
CA ALA A 202 -36.04 -2.50 -8.33
C ALA A 202 -37.22 -3.30 -7.75
N GLU A 203 -36.97 -4.47 -7.18
CA GLU A 203 -37.98 -5.29 -6.51
C GLU A 203 -38.53 -4.64 -5.23
N LEU A 204 -37.74 -3.80 -4.57
CA LEU A 204 -38.19 -2.95 -3.45
C LEU A 204 -38.87 -1.65 -3.90
N GLY A 205 -39.05 -1.46 -5.22
CA GLY A 205 -39.64 -0.26 -5.80
C GLY A 205 -38.68 0.94 -5.87
N ILE A 206 -37.39 0.74 -5.65
CA ILE A 206 -36.35 1.76 -5.73
C ILE A 206 -35.70 1.70 -7.11
N LYS A 207 -35.85 2.76 -7.91
CA LYS A 207 -35.16 2.88 -9.20
C LYS A 207 -33.79 3.51 -8.98
N ALA A 208 -32.74 2.78 -9.34
CA ALA A 208 -31.38 3.26 -9.30
C ALA A 208 -30.61 2.80 -10.53
N GLN A 209 -29.78 3.68 -11.07
CA GLN A 209 -28.81 3.34 -12.09
C GLN A 209 -27.53 2.86 -11.40
N ILE A 210 -27.07 1.67 -11.78
CA ILE A 210 -25.82 1.11 -11.27
C ILE A 210 -24.80 1.10 -12.40
N THR A 211 -23.61 1.62 -12.13
CA THR A 211 -22.45 1.50 -13.00
C THR A 211 -21.28 0.89 -12.25
N SER A 212 -20.48 0.09 -12.95
CA SER A 212 -19.22 -0.43 -12.42
C SER A 212 -18.11 -0.16 -13.42
N GLU A 213 -16.99 0.35 -12.91
CA GLU A 213 -15.80 0.64 -13.70
C GLU A 213 -14.62 -0.10 -13.08
N GLN A 214 -13.90 -0.88 -13.89
CA GLN A 214 -12.69 -1.57 -13.45
C GLN A 214 -11.45 -0.81 -13.89
N ASN A 215 -10.58 -0.46 -12.95
CA ASN A 215 -9.29 0.17 -13.21
C ASN A 215 -8.18 -0.59 -12.48
N GLY A 216 -7.50 -1.49 -13.19
CA GLY A 216 -6.47 -2.35 -12.60
C GLY A 216 -7.07 -3.33 -11.58
N SER A 217 -6.60 -3.27 -10.32
CA SER A 217 -7.12 -4.07 -9.21
C SER A 217 -8.36 -3.48 -8.54
N GLU A 218 -8.67 -2.22 -8.83
CA GLU A 218 -9.78 -1.50 -8.22
C GLU A 218 -11.03 -1.60 -9.09
N THR A 219 -12.16 -1.89 -8.47
CA THR A 219 -13.48 -1.76 -9.06
C THR A 219 -14.22 -0.63 -8.37
N LYS A 220 -14.58 0.40 -9.14
CA LYS A 220 -15.53 1.44 -8.70
C LYS A 220 -16.94 0.95 -8.96
N PHE A 221 -17.79 1.06 -7.95
CA PHE A 221 -19.20 0.74 -8.01
C PHE A 221 -19.98 2.00 -7.64
N ILE A 222 -20.86 2.43 -8.54
CA ILE A 222 -21.61 3.67 -8.42
C ILE A 222 -23.10 3.33 -8.49
N VAL A 223 -23.87 3.82 -7.52
CA VAL A 223 -25.33 3.68 -7.47
C VAL A 223 -25.95 5.07 -7.46
N ALA A 224 -26.77 5.37 -8.46
CA ALA A 224 -27.47 6.64 -8.61
C ALA A 224 -28.99 6.43 -8.54
N PRO A 225 -29.62 6.54 -7.36
CA PRO A 225 -31.09 6.53 -7.25
C PRO A 225 -31.73 7.68 -8.04
N GLU A 226 -32.88 7.44 -8.67
CA GLU A 226 -33.62 8.47 -9.43
C GLU A 226 -34.24 9.56 -8.53
N ASN A 227 -34.53 9.26 -7.25
CA ASN A 227 -35.15 10.17 -6.27
C ASN A 227 -34.25 10.31 -5.03
N ALA A 228 -33.19 11.08 -5.17
CA ALA A 228 -31.97 10.82 -4.44
C ALA A 228 -31.88 11.38 -3.01
N SER A 229 -32.44 12.57 -2.72
CA SER A 229 -32.25 13.22 -1.41
C SER A 229 -32.82 12.46 -0.19
N GLU A 230 -33.96 11.75 -0.32
CA GLU A 230 -34.56 10.96 0.78
C GLU A 230 -34.24 9.46 0.72
N THR A 231 -33.80 8.94 -0.43
CA THR A 231 -33.66 7.48 -0.65
C THR A 231 -32.22 6.99 -0.48
N LEU A 232 -31.22 7.88 -0.54
CA LEU A 232 -29.81 7.50 -0.54
C LEU A 232 -29.39 6.74 0.72
N SER A 233 -29.74 7.25 1.91
CA SER A 233 -29.41 6.58 3.18
C SER A 233 -30.03 5.19 3.29
N LYS A 234 -31.25 5.03 2.76
CA LYS A 234 -31.94 3.73 2.71
C LYS A 234 -31.28 2.79 1.71
N VAL A 235 -30.86 3.28 0.54
CA VAL A 235 -30.11 2.49 -0.43
C VAL A 235 -28.77 2.06 0.14
N GLU A 236 -28.08 2.92 0.89
CA GLU A 236 -26.82 2.58 1.54
C GLU A 236 -27.00 1.50 2.62
N GLU A 237 -28.02 1.61 3.48
CA GLU A 237 -28.35 0.57 4.46
C GLU A 237 -28.67 -0.78 3.79
N LEU A 238 -29.47 -0.73 2.72
CA LEU A 238 -29.81 -1.90 1.91
C LEU A 238 -28.58 -2.50 1.23
N PHE A 239 -27.62 -1.67 0.81
CA PHE A 239 -26.39 -2.11 0.19
C PHE A 239 -25.54 -2.93 1.17
N TYR A 240 -25.31 -2.43 2.39
CA TYR A 240 -24.57 -3.19 3.40
C TYR A 240 -25.31 -4.46 3.81
N THR A 241 -26.64 -4.41 3.92
CA THR A 241 -27.45 -5.60 4.17
C THR A 241 -27.26 -6.63 3.05
N TYR A 242 -27.32 -6.19 1.79
CA TYR A 242 -27.15 -7.05 0.62
C TYR A 242 -25.76 -7.73 0.57
N LEU A 243 -24.69 -7.00 0.94
CA LEU A 243 -23.34 -7.55 1.02
C LEU A 243 -23.19 -8.64 2.09
N SER A 244 -24.02 -8.62 3.13
CA SER A 244 -24.00 -9.61 4.21
C SER A 244 -24.72 -10.92 3.88
N LEU A 245 -25.63 -10.92 2.89
CA LEU A 245 -26.48 -12.08 2.59
C LEU A 245 -25.74 -13.37 2.26
N PRO A 246 -24.62 -13.37 1.52
CA PRO A 246 -23.88 -14.61 1.24
C PRO A 246 -23.30 -15.28 2.49
N TYR A 247 -23.22 -14.57 3.60
CA TYR A 247 -22.69 -15.04 4.88
C TYR A 247 -23.80 -15.38 5.89
N ALA A 248 -25.06 -15.09 5.58
CA ALA A 248 -26.17 -15.42 6.46
C ALA A 248 -26.41 -16.94 6.44
N GLU A 249 -26.35 -17.59 7.60
CA GLU A 249 -26.56 -19.04 7.72
C GLU A 249 -27.97 -19.46 7.30
N PHE A 250 -28.98 -18.61 7.58
CA PHE A 250 -30.37 -18.85 7.23
C PHE A 250 -31.06 -17.54 6.89
N LEU A 251 -31.59 -17.42 5.67
CA LEU A 251 -32.56 -16.37 5.36
C LEU A 251 -33.90 -16.76 6.01
N PRO A 252 -34.60 -15.83 6.69
CA PRO A 252 -35.76 -16.16 7.51
C PRO A 252 -36.86 -16.81 6.66
N ALA A 253 -37.23 -18.04 7.02
CA ALA A 253 -38.43 -18.69 6.50
C ALA A 253 -39.64 -18.05 7.17
N ASN A 254 -40.27 -17.06 6.54
CA ASN A 254 -41.48 -16.45 7.09
C ASN A 254 -42.65 -16.43 6.11
N ASN A 255 -43.83 -16.63 6.71
CA ASN A 255 -45.15 -16.74 6.08
C ASN A 255 -45.63 -15.37 5.59
N SER A 256 -45.02 -14.87 4.53
CA SER A 256 -45.35 -13.61 3.87
C SER A 256 -46.29 -13.82 2.67
N GLY A 257 -46.89 -12.74 2.16
CA GLY A 257 -47.79 -12.83 1.00
C GLY A 257 -47.10 -13.38 -0.25
N SER A 258 -47.87 -13.84 -1.26
CA SER A 258 -47.31 -14.51 -2.45
C SER A 258 -46.25 -13.69 -3.22
N GLN A 259 -46.32 -12.36 -3.19
CA GLN A 259 -45.31 -11.47 -3.80
C GLN A 259 -44.01 -11.38 -3.00
N GLU A 260 -44.11 -11.24 -1.68
CA GLU A 260 -42.94 -11.18 -0.78
C GLU A 260 -42.17 -12.50 -0.80
N GLN A 261 -42.89 -13.61 -0.99
CA GLN A 261 -42.29 -14.93 -1.13
C GLN A 261 -41.49 -15.07 -2.44
N ALA A 262 -42.00 -14.53 -3.56
CA ALA A 262 -41.30 -14.55 -4.83
C ALA A 262 -39.99 -13.72 -4.78
N LEU A 263 -40.03 -12.55 -4.15
CA LEU A 263 -38.87 -11.71 -3.89
C LEU A 263 -37.80 -12.46 -3.08
N LEU A 264 -38.21 -13.10 -1.98
CA LEU A 264 -37.30 -13.87 -1.14
C LEU A 264 -36.66 -15.02 -1.91
N TYR A 265 -37.41 -15.74 -2.76
CA TYR A 265 -36.87 -16.80 -3.59
C TYR A 265 -35.87 -16.30 -4.64
N ASN A 266 -36.12 -15.14 -5.27
CA ASN A 266 -35.17 -14.57 -6.22
C ASN A 266 -33.85 -14.21 -5.52
N LEU A 267 -33.94 -13.53 -4.38
CA LEU A 267 -32.78 -13.18 -3.58
C LEU A 267 -31.99 -14.41 -3.12
N GLN A 268 -32.68 -15.46 -2.65
CA GLN A 268 -32.08 -16.75 -2.30
C GLN A 268 -31.37 -17.39 -3.49
N ALA A 269 -31.98 -17.36 -4.68
CA ALA A 269 -31.39 -17.92 -5.89
C ALA A 269 -30.13 -17.15 -6.32
N GLN A 270 -30.13 -15.82 -6.26
CA GLN A 270 -28.97 -14.99 -6.56
C GLN A 270 -27.80 -15.26 -5.60
N VAL A 271 -28.08 -15.29 -4.30
CA VAL A 271 -27.08 -15.60 -3.26
C VAL A 271 -26.51 -17.01 -3.44
N SER A 272 -27.37 -18.00 -3.66
CA SER A 272 -26.95 -19.39 -3.89
C SER A 272 -26.11 -19.52 -5.17
N HIS A 273 -26.49 -18.79 -6.23
CA HIS A 273 -25.74 -18.77 -7.47
C HIS A 273 -24.34 -18.15 -7.28
N PHE A 274 -24.24 -17.03 -6.56
CA PHE A 274 -22.95 -16.43 -6.20
C PHE A 274 -22.06 -17.40 -5.40
N GLN A 275 -22.59 -18.01 -4.34
CA GLN A 275 -21.86 -18.99 -3.53
C GLN A 275 -21.37 -20.17 -4.38
N THR A 276 -22.21 -20.68 -5.27
CA THR A 276 -21.85 -21.76 -6.20
C THR A 276 -20.70 -21.35 -7.12
N GLN A 277 -20.74 -20.14 -7.68
CA GLN A 277 -19.65 -19.63 -8.53
C GLN A 277 -18.33 -19.50 -7.77
N VAL A 278 -18.37 -19.05 -6.52
CA VAL A 278 -17.19 -18.98 -5.64
C VAL A 278 -16.63 -20.38 -5.40
N GLN A 279 -17.46 -21.32 -4.95
CA GLN A 279 -17.06 -22.72 -4.70
C GLN A 279 -16.48 -23.43 -5.93
N LEU A 280 -17.10 -23.23 -7.10
CA LEU A 280 -16.59 -23.75 -8.37
C LEU A 280 -15.21 -23.17 -8.69
N LYS A 281 -15.02 -21.87 -8.42
CA LYS A 281 -13.73 -21.24 -8.63
C LYS A 281 -12.65 -21.80 -7.70
N ASP A 282 -12.98 -21.98 -6.42
CA ASP A 282 -12.07 -22.56 -5.43
C ASP A 282 -11.64 -23.96 -5.87
N SER A 283 -12.59 -24.78 -6.31
CA SER A 283 -12.34 -26.14 -6.83
C SER A 283 -11.43 -26.11 -8.07
N ILE A 284 -11.61 -25.15 -8.98
CA ILE A 284 -10.73 -24.99 -10.16
C ILE A 284 -9.32 -24.58 -9.74
N ILE A 285 -9.17 -23.72 -8.74
CA ILE A 285 -7.87 -23.29 -8.22
C ILE A 285 -7.16 -24.48 -7.57
N GLU A 286 -7.87 -25.27 -6.75
CA GLU A 286 -7.37 -26.49 -6.13
C GLU A 286 -6.88 -27.48 -7.19
N LEU A 287 -7.72 -27.81 -8.18
CA LEU A 287 -7.35 -28.69 -9.30
C LEU A 287 -6.14 -28.17 -10.09
N LYS A 288 -6.05 -26.86 -10.32
CA LYS A 288 -4.88 -26.25 -10.97
C LYS A 288 -3.62 -26.45 -10.13
N ASN A 289 -3.70 -26.27 -8.82
CA ASN A 289 -2.56 -26.46 -7.91
C ASN A 289 -2.13 -27.92 -7.85
N GLU A 290 -3.06 -28.86 -7.77
CA GLU A 290 -2.77 -30.30 -7.84
C GLU A 290 -2.10 -30.68 -9.18
N THR A 291 -2.60 -30.11 -10.29
CA THR A 291 -2.01 -30.33 -11.61
C THR A 291 -0.60 -29.75 -11.68
N ILE A 292 -0.36 -28.56 -11.14
CA ILE A 292 0.98 -27.97 -11.08
C ILE A 292 1.93 -28.85 -10.25
N ASN A 293 1.49 -29.31 -9.07
CA ASN A 293 2.28 -30.16 -8.20
C ASN A 293 2.62 -31.49 -8.86
N SER A 294 1.64 -32.14 -9.52
CA SER A 294 1.89 -33.40 -10.25
C SER A 294 2.84 -33.21 -11.44
N MET A 295 2.76 -32.08 -12.16
CA MET A 295 3.71 -31.75 -13.22
C MET A 295 5.13 -31.51 -12.68
N GLN A 296 5.27 -30.89 -11.50
CA GLN A 296 6.55 -30.70 -10.84
C GLN A 296 7.15 -32.02 -10.40
N VAL A 297 6.38 -32.88 -9.72
CA VAL A 297 6.83 -34.23 -9.32
C VAL A 297 7.29 -35.03 -10.53
N ARG A 298 6.51 -35.05 -11.62
CA ARG A 298 6.90 -35.74 -12.85
C ARG A 298 8.18 -35.18 -13.47
N ARG A 299 8.38 -33.86 -13.43
CA ARG A 299 9.61 -33.21 -13.90
C ARG A 299 10.80 -33.67 -13.05
N ASP A 300 10.65 -33.73 -11.74
CA ASP A 300 11.71 -34.13 -10.82
C ASP A 300 12.05 -35.62 -10.95
N GLU A 301 11.05 -36.48 -11.15
CA GLU A 301 11.28 -37.89 -11.49
C GLU A 301 12.04 -38.04 -12.81
N MET A 302 11.71 -37.22 -13.81
CA MET A 302 12.37 -37.25 -15.11
C MET A 302 13.81 -36.74 -15.04
N SER A 303 14.06 -35.68 -14.27
CA SER A 303 15.41 -35.17 -14.05
C SER A 303 16.29 -36.18 -13.30
N GLN A 304 15.75 -36.84 -12.26
CA GLN A 304 16.46 -37.92 -11.56
C GLN A 304 16.79 -39.09 -12.49
N LYS A 305 15.86 -39.51 -13.36
CA LYS A 305 16.13 -40.55 -14.37
C LYS A 305 17.24 -40.17 -15.33
N LEU A 306 17.30 -38.89 -15.76
CA LEU A 306 18.38 -38.40 -16.62
C LEU A 306 19.73 -38.46 -15.90
N VAL A 307 19.82 -38.01 -14.65
CA VAL A 307 21.05 -38.10 -13.85
C VAL A 307 21.50 -39.55 -13.67
N LEU A 308 20.57 -40.47 -13.40
CA LEU A 308 20.89 -41.90 -13.32
C LEU A 308 21.42 -42.44 -14.65
N LEU A 309 20.78 -42.10 -15.78
CA LEU A 309 21.24 -42.52 -17.10
C LEU A 309 22.63 -41.97 -17.44
N GLU A 310 22.91 -40.71 -17.09
CA GLU A 310 24.23 -40.10 -17.24
C GLU A 310 25.28 -40.81 -16.38
N SER A 311 24.97 -41.11 -15.11
CA SER A 311 25.89 -41.84 -14.23
C SER A 311 26.18 -43.27 -14.74
N ILE A 312 25.18 -43.97 -15.29
CA ILE A 312 25.36 -45.29 -15.90
C ILE A 312 26.23 -45.20 -17.15
N LYS A 313 26.01 -44.18 -17.99
CA LYS A 313 26.88 -43.93 -19.16
C LYS A 313 28.31 -43.65 -18.73
N GLU A 314 28.52 -42.83 -17.71
CA GLU A 314 29.85 -42.57 -17.16
C GLU A 314 30.53 -43.84 -16.61
N GLU A 315 29.81 -44.79 -16.03
CA GLU A 315 30.41 -46.05 -15.55
C GLU A 315 30.71 -47.07 -16.67
N SER A 316 30.18 -46.87 -17.88
CA SER A 316 30.37 -47.74 -19.03
C SER A 316 31.50 -47.25 -19.96
N ILE A 317 32.16 -48.17 -20.66
CA ILE A 317 33.06 -47.83 -21.77
C ILE A 317 32.34 -48.12 -23.08
N GLU A 318 32.29 -47.12 -23.95
CA GLU A 318 31.82 -47.27 -25.33
C GLU A 318 32.98 -47.73 -26.23
N LEU A 319 32.78 -48.84 -26.93
CA LEU A 319 33.70 -49.42 -27.89
C LEU A 319 33.08 -49.33 -29.30
N PHE A 320 33.93 -49.24 -30.33
CA PHE A 320 33.52 -49.13 -31.74
C PHE A 320 32.60 -47.93 -32.04
N GLY A 321 32.92 -46.75 -31.53
CA GLY A 321 32.17 -45.52 -31.83
C GLY A 321 30.73 -45.52 -31.31
N GLY A 322 30.45 -46.25 -30.21
CA GLY A 322 29.13 -46.30 -29.56
C GLY A 322 28.28 -47.51 -29.91
N ALA A 323 28.75 -48.42 -30.77
CA ALA A 323 28.00 -49.62 -31.16
C ALA A 323 27.95 -50.70 -30.05
N LEU A 324 28.87 -50.65 -29.08
CA LEU A 324 28.93 -51.61 -27.97
C LEU A 324 29.29 -50.88 -26.66
N SER A 325 28.46 -50.99 -25.62
CA SER A 325 28.77 -50.47 -24.28
C SER A 325 29.00 -51.62 -23.30
N ILE A 326 30.13 -51.59 -22.58
CA ILE A 326 30.48 -52.58 -21.56
C ILE A 326 30.43 -51.92 -20.19
N GLY A 327 29.46 -52.34 -19.37
CA GLY A 327 29.35 -51.97 -17.96
C GLY A 327 30.16 -52.87 -17.02
N THR A 328 30.03 -52.64 -15.71
CA THR A 328 30.72 -53.45 -14.68
C THR A 328 30.26 -54.90 -14.70
N ILE A 329 31.18 -55.84 -14.95
CA ILE A 329 30.90 -57.29 -15.03
C ILE A 329 31.13 -57.92 -13.64
N LYS A 330 30.14 -58.66 -13.13
CA LYS A 330 30.26 -59.42 -11.88
C LYS A 330 30.34 -60.91 -12.18
N TRP A 331 31.39 -61.58 -11.70
CA TRP A 331 31.58 -63.02 -11.84
C TRP A 331 31.91 -63.64 -10.47
N GLY A 332 30.90 -64.24 -9.83
CA GLY A 332 31.03 -64.77 -8.46
C GLY A 332 31.42 -63.67 -7.45
N PRO A 333 32.43 -63.89 -6.58
CA PRO A 333 32.89 -62.88 -5.64
C PRO A 333 33.69 -61.72 -6.29
N PHE A 334 34.00 -61.81 -7.59
CA PHE A 334 34.81 -60.82 -8.29
C PHE A 334 33.93 -59.78 -9.01
N LYS A 335 34.24 -58.49 -8.79
CA LYS A 335 33.67 -57.37 -9.55
C LYS A 335 34.75 -56.74 -10.41
N PHE A 336 34.53 -56.70 -11.72
CA PHE A 336 35.46 -56.12 -12.69
C PHE A 336 34.84 -54.86 -13.33
N ASN A 337 35.45 -53.70 -13.08
CA ASN A 337 35.08 -52.46 -13.76
C ASN A 337 36.17 -52.11 -14.79
N PRO A 338 35.91 -52.30 -16.10
CA PRO A 338 36.90 -52.12 -17.14
C PRO A 338 37.49 -50.70 -17.18
N LYS A 339 36.71 -49.66 -16.84
CA LYS A 339 37.13 -48.24 -16.84
C LYS A 339 38.24 -47.99 -15.81
N THR A 340 38.09 -48.53 -14.60
CA THR A 340 39.11 -48.39 -13.55
C THR A 340 40.39 -49.18 -13.85
N THR A 341 40.29 -50.34 -14.51
CA THR A 341 41.46 -51.14 -14.91
C THR A 341 42.23 -50.52 -16.07
N LEU A 342 41.55 -49.97 -17.08
CA LEU A 342 42.20 -49.29 -18.20
C LEU A 342 42.95 -48.03 -17.74
N ASN A 343 42.35 -47.22 -16.86
CA ASN A 343 43.03 -46.05 -16.30
C ASN A 343 44.26 -46.40 -15.44
N LYS A 344 44.27 -47.57 -14.78
CA LYS A 344 45.43 -48.04 -14.01
C LYS A 344 46.53 -48.66 -14.88
N LEU A 345 46.18 -49.23 -16.03
CA LEU A 345 47.13 -49.81 -16.98
C LEU A 345 47.84 -48.74 -17.84
N GLY A 346 47.22 -47.56 -18.01
CA GLY A 346 47.81 -46.42 -18.73
C GLY A 346 48.96 -45.70 -18.01
N HIS A 347 49.23 -46.02 -16.74
CA HIS A 347 50.35 -45.44 -15.97
C HIS A 347 51.39 -46.51 -15.60
N LYS A 348 52.24 -46.88 -16.57
CA LYS A 348 53.60 -47.37 -16.26
C LYS A 348 54.61 -46.58 -17.10
N PRO A 349 55.64 -45.98 -16.46
CA PRO A 349 56.61 -45.14 -17.15
C PRO A 349 57.56 -46.02 -17.96
N ILE A 350 57.76 -45.67 -19.22
CA ILE A 350 58.83 -46.25 -20.05
C ILE A 350 60.15 -45.68 -19.50
N LYS A 351 60.93 -46.51 -18.79
CA LYS A 351 62.35 -46.25 -18.52
C LYS A 351 63.10 -46.39 -19.85
N GLN A 352 63.71 -45.31 -20.33
CA GLN A 352 64.79 -45.37 -21.32
C GLN A 352 66.11 -45.50 -20.55
N ASP A 353 66.84 -46.61 -20.77
CA ASP A 353 68.24 -46.77 -20.40
C ASP A 353 69.06 -47.03 -21.66
N LYS A 354 70.05 -46.15 -21.87
CA LYS A 354 71.19 -46.13 -22.81
C LYS A 354 70.95 -45.96 -24.31
#